data_AF-A0AAW0WFY5-F1
#
_entry.id   AF-A0AAW0WFY5-F1
#
_cell.length_a   1.000
_cell.length_b   1.000
_cell.length_c   1.000
_cell.angle_alpha   90.00
_cell.angle_beta   90.00
_cell.angle_gamma   90.00
#
_symmetry.space_group_name_H-M   'P 1'
#
loop_
_entity.id
_entity.type
_entity.pdbx_description
1 polymer ?
#
loop_
_entity_poly.entity_id
_entity_poly.type
_entity_poly.pdbx_seq_one_letter_code
_entity_poly.pdbx_strand_id
1 'polypeptide(L)'
;MVYRRPDLRRALSERTLSGSSWTSYSPTSAYVLVDTLSNEKAPLPADSAYFTTSESKAKMLTRLRGSNNNLHDGITDQQQLHKKKEELVASIGRKLEILRAEREAIKEEMRLNQELGTEVTSKVEARARLAEAEKYKLHVEEIDKITSLLLGLSGRLARAENALIMLVDDADPEEKRILESKRDKLSEQLEEAKRLKENIDRRAIQVSKVLNQYLTEDQYADYDHFIKMKAKLIMDAREIDDKIKLGEEQQQALRETMFKNP
;
A
#
# COMPACT_ATOMS: atom_id res chain seq x y z
N MET A 1 -9.21 16.54 31.26
CA MET A 1 -8.32 15.45 30.81
C MET A 1 -8.08 15.62 29.33
N VAL A 2 -6.91 16.13 28.94
CA VAL A 2 -6.56 16.46 27.56
C VAL A 2 -5.80 15.27 26.98
N TYR A 3 -6.42 14.53 26.07
CA TYR A 3 -5.75 13.46 25.33
C TYR A 3 -4.78 14.09 24.31
N ARG A 4 -3.50 14.11 24.69
CA ARG A 4 -2.36 14.45 23.85
C ARG A 4 -2.27 13.40 22.73
N ARG A 5 -2.48 13.80 21.47
CA ARG A 5 -2.22 12.94 20.30
C ARG A 5 -0.71 12.63 20.24
N PRO A 6 -0.29 11.38 19.96
CA PRO A 6 1.13 11.07 19.76
C PRO A 6 1.66 11.74 18.49
N ASP A 7 2.73 12.53 18.64
CA ASP A 7 3.48 13.16 17.55
C ASP A 7 4.16 12.12 16.65
N LEU A 8 3.48 11.71 15.58
CA LEU A 8 4.05 10.93 14.48
C LEU A 8 5.05 11.72 13.62
N ARG A 9 5.22 13.03 13.87
CA ARG A 9 6.23 13.89 13.20
C ARG A 9 7.68 13.60 13.60
N ARG A 10 7.94 12.79 14.65
CA ARG A 10 9.30 12.51 15.15
C ARG A 10 9.90 11.18 14.69
N ALA A 11 9.13 10.31 14.03
CA ALA A 11 9.59 8.96 13.65
C ALA A 11 10.16 8.86 12.22
N LEU A 12 10.15 9.95 11.45
CA LEU A 12 10.52 9.94 10.03
C LEU A 12 11.81 10.73 9.71
N SER A 13 12.52 11.25 10.71
CA SER A 13 13.79 11.96 10.50
C SER A 13 15.05 11.08 10.60
N GLU A 14 14.91 9.76 10.80
CA GLU A 14 16.07 8.87 11.05
C GLU A 14 16.25 7.72 10.03
N ARG A 15 15.56 7.72 8.89
CA ARG A 15 15.82 6.72 7.84
C ARG A 15 16.53 7.32 6.64
N THR A 16 17.80 7.66 6.87
CA THR A 16 18.83 7.64 5.84
C THR A 16 19.58 6.31 5.89
N LEU A 17 19.59 5.61 4.76
CA LEU A 17 20.67 4.74 4.27
C LEU A 17 21.18 3.63 5.21
N SER A 18 20.69 2.41 5.03
CA SER A 18 21.50 1.18 5.18
C SER A 18 20.76 -0.01 4.56
N GLY A 19 21.51 -0.85 3.86
CA GLY A 19 21.01 -2.04 3.19
C GLY A 19 20.72 -3.20 4.14
N SER A 20 20.16 -4.25 3.53
CA SER A 20 20.24 -5.68 3.90
C SER A 20 18.87 -6.37 3.89
N SER A 21 18.69 -7.15 2.82
CA SER A 21 18.31 -8.57 2.79
C SER A 21 17.44 -9.12 3.92
N TRP A 22 16.26 -9.61 3.57
CA TRP A 22 15.50 -10.57 4.37
C TRP A 22 15.14 -11.78 3.50
N THR A 23 15.96 -12.81 3.60
CA THR A 23 15.70 -14.16 3.10
C THR A 23 14.88 -14.96 4.12
N SER A 24 13.77 -15.52 3.63
CA SER A 24 13.23 -16.86 3.88
C SER A 24 13.33 -17.50 5.27
N TYR A 25 12.19 -17.84 5.87
CA TYR A 25 12.05 -19.05 6.70
C TYR A 25 10.64 -19.66 6.64
N SER A 26 10.58 -20.90 6.18
CA SER A 26 9.66 -22.00 6.52
C SER A 26 10.18 -23.24 5.76
N PRO A 27 9.88 -24.51 6.11
CA PRO A 27 9.00 -25.03 7.17
C PRO A 27 9.58 -26.25 7.95
N THR A 28 8.73 -26.84 8.79
CA THR A 28 8.61 -28.29 9.16
C THR A 28 9.25 -28.78 10.47
N SER A 29 8.43 -29.45 11.30
CA SER A 29 8.65 -30.76 11.95
C SER A 29 7.75 -30.85 13.22
N ALA A 30 6.65 -31.61 13.21
CA ALA A 30 6.50 -33.05 13.50
C ALA A 30 6.10 -33.35 14.96
N TYR A 31 4.99 -34.09 15.07
CA TYR A 31 4.55 -35.03 16.12
C TYR A 31 5.14 -34.96 17.53
N VAL A 32 4.26 -34.77 18.53
CA VAL A 32 4.29 -35.57 19.77
C VAL A 32 2.85 -35.87 20.22
N LEU A 33 2.55 -37.17 20.29
CA LEU A 33 1.41 -37.78 20.97
C LEU A 33 1.59 -37.67 22.49
N VAL A 34 0.57 -37.22 23.21
CA VAL A 34 0.30 -37.66 24.58
C VAL A 34 -1.20 -37.84 24.77
N ASP A 35 -1.55 -39.08 25.04
CA ASP A 35 -2.87 -39.57 25.39
C ASP A 35 -3.19 -39.25 26.87
N THR A 36 -4.44 -39.52 27.24
CA THR A 36 -5.03 -39.57 28.57
C THR A 36 -5.36 -38.24 29.23
N LEU A 37 -6.66 -37.93 29.25
CA LEU A 37 -7.41 -37.75 30.50
C LEU A 37 -8.91 -38.02 30.24
N SER A 38 -9.34 -39.11 30.87
CA SER A 38 -10.68 -39.60 31.16
C SER A 38 -11.77 -38.53 31.27
N ASN A 39 -12.88 -38.74 30.55
CA ASN A 39 -14.17 -38.18 30.93
C ASN A 39 -15.26 -39.24 30.73
N GLU A 40 -16.03 -39.48 31.78
CA GLU A 40 -17.07 -40.53 31.89
C GLU A 40 -18.07 -40.46 30.73
N LYS A 41 -18.40 -41.62 30.13
CA LYS A 41 -19.55 -41.75 29.22
C LYS A 41 -20.33 -43.02 29.51
N ALA A 42 -21.65 -42.84 29.57
CA ALA A 42 -22.65 -43.88 29.73
C ALA A 42 -22.44 -45.10 28.82
N PRO A 43 -22.96 -46.29 29.18
CA PRO A 43 -22.88 -47.49 28.36
C PRO A 43 -23.34 -47.20 26.93
N LEU A 44 -22.54 -47.61 25.95
CA LEU A 44 -22.92 -47.46 24.54
C LEU A 44 -24.25 -48.21 24.29
N PRO A 45 -25.19 -47.61 23.54
CA PRO A 45 -26.46 -48.26 23.19
C PRO A 45 -26.25 -49.64 22.56
N ALA A 46 -27.19 -50.57 22.80
CA ALA A 46 -27.11 -51.94 22.30
C ALA A 46 -27.11 -52.04 20.75
N ASP A 47 -27.53 -50.99 20.04
CA ASP A 47 -27.49 -50.87 18.57
C ASP A 47 -26.17 -50.26 18.05
N SER A 48 -25.17 -50.07 18.92
CA SER A 48 -23.92 -49.42 18.54
C SER A 48 -23.13 -50.24 17.52
N ALA A 49 -22.66 -49.57 16.47
CA ALA A 49 -21.80 -50.16 15.44
C ALA A 49 -20.50 -50.76 16.02
N TYR A 50 -20.10 -50.34 17.22
CA TYR A 50 -18.94 -50.90 17.94
C TYR A 50 -19.11 -52.37 18.34
N PHE A 51 -20.34 -52.89 18.37
CA PHE A 51 -20.60 -54.31 18.67
C PHE A 51 -20.73 -55.19 17.42
N THR A 52 -20.78 -54.61 16.22
CA THR A 52 -21.07 -55.35 14.98
C THR A 52 -19.99 -55.17 13.91
N THR A 53 -19.01 -54.30 14.12
CA THR A 53 -17.92 -54.10 13.16
C THR A 53 -16.61 -53.69 13.84
N SER A 54 -15.52 -53.66 13.07
CA SER A 54 -14.21 -53.29 13.59
C SER A 54 -14.20 -51.85 14.11
N GLU A 55 -13.36 -51.57 15.10
CA GLU A 55 -13.29 -50.28 15.78
C GLU A 55 -13.16 -49.09 14.80
N SER A 56 -12.29 -49.23 13.79
CA SER A 56 -12.06 -48.22 12.75
C SER A 56 -13.33 -47.97 11.92
N LYS A 57 -14.08 -49.03 11.59
CA LYS A 57 -15.33 -48.93 10.83
C LYS A 57 -16.50 -48.43 11.68
N ALA A 58 -16.55 -48.82 12.95
CA ALA A 58 -17.53 -48.33 13.92
C ALA A 58 -17.34 -46.82 14.18
N LYS A 59 -16.09 -46.35 14.33
CA LYS A 59 -15.73 -44.93 14.41
C LYS A 59 -16.20 -44.15 13.18
N MET A 60 -15.97 -44.69 11.99
CA MET A 60 -16.40 -44.07 10.73
C MET A 60 -17.93 -43.98 10.61
N LEU A 61 -18.65 -45.07 10.89
CA LEU A 61 -20.12 -45.11 10.84
C LEU A 61 -20.76 -44.19 11.87
N THR A 62 -20.16 -44.05 13.06
CA THR A 62 -20.64 -43.14 14.10
C THR A 62 -20.48 -41.68 13.68
N ARG A 63 -19.37 -41.32 12.99
CA ARG A 63 -19.19 -39.99 12.40
C ARG A 63 -20.23 -39.72 11.30
N LEU A 64 -20.49 -40.68 10.43
CA LEU A 64 -21.49 -40.55 9.36
C LEU A 64 -22.92 -40.40 9.91
N ARG A 65 -23.27 -41.13 10.98
CA ARG A 65 -24.57 -40.98 11.67
C ARG A 65 -24.70 -39.62 12.37
N GLY A 66 -23.60 -39.06 12.88
CA GLY A 66 -23.55 -37.69 13.42
C GLY A 66 -23.61 -36.60 12.34
N SER A 67 -23.03 -36.84 11.15
CA SER A 67 -23.06 -35.91 10.03
C SER A 67 -24.44 -35.74 9.38
N ASN A 68 -25.37 -36.69 9.54
CA ASN A 68 -26.75 -36.53 9.07
C ASN A 68 -27.57 -35.47 9.84
N ASN A 69 -27.05 -34.93 10.95
CA ASN A 69 -27.64 -33.79 11.68
C ASN A 69 -26.93 -32.44 11.42
N ASN A 70 -25.96 -32.37 10.51
CA ASN A 70 -25.05 -31.22 10.36
C ASN A 70 -25.46 -30.15 9.33
N LEU A 71 -26.76 -30.05 9.01
CA LEU A 71 -27.29 -28.88 8.27
C LEU A 71 -27.18 -27.59 9.09
N HIS A 72 -27.28 -27.69 10.43
CA HIS A 72 -27.20 -26.54 11.33
C HIS A 72 -25.77 -25.98 11.47
N ASP A 73 -24.75 -26.83 11.40
CA ASP A 73 -23.33 -26.47 11.51
C ASP A 73 -22.87 -25.65 10.29
N GLY A 74 -23.20 -26.09 9.07
CA GLY A 74 -22.90 -25.36 7.83
C GLY A 74 -23.66 -24.04 7.66
N ILE A 75 -24.91 -23.96 8.13
CA ILE A 75 -25.70 -22.71 8.13
C ILE A 75 -25.11 -21.69 9.12
N THR A 76 -24.65 -22.16 10.28
CA THR A 76 -24.03 -21.31 11.32
C THR A 76 -22.70 -20.75 10.83
N ASP A 77 -21.88 -21.57 10.15
CA ASP A 77 -20.62 -21.14 9.55
C ASP A 77 -20.82 -20.12 8.41
N GLN A 78 -21.84 -20.31 7.58
CA GLN A 78 -22.18 -19.37 6.51
C GLN A 78 -22.69 -18.03 7.06
N GLN A 79 -23.48 -18.04 8.13
CA GLN A 79 -23.94 -16.83 8.82
C GLN A 79 -22.77 -16.09 9.50
N GLN A 80 -21.85 -16.81 10.15
CA GLN A 80 -20.65 -16.22 10.73
C GLN A 80 -19.73 -15.61 9.66
N LEU A 81 -19.59 -16.28 8.51
CA LEU A 81 -18.82 -15.76 7.38
C LEU A 81 -19.46 -14.48 6.81
N HIS A 82 -20.78 -14.47 6.64
CA HIS A 82 -21.51 -13.28 6.19
C HIS A 82 -21.30 -12.11 7.17
N LYS A 83 -21.47 -12.34 8.47
CA LYS A 83 -21.23 -11.34 9.51
C LYS A 83 -19.81 -10.78 9.46
N LYS A 84 -18.79 -11.64 9.32
CA LYS A 84 -17.38 -11.21 9.19
C LYS A 84 -17.15 -10.37 7.93
N LYS A 85 -17.80 -10.70 6.82
CA LYS A 85 -17.72 -9.90 5.58
C LYS A 85 -18.37 -8.53 5.77
N GLU A 86 -19.51 -8.43 6.44
CA GLU A 86 -20.15 -7.14 6.78
C GLU A 86 -19.27 -6.28 7.69
N GLU A 87 -18.70 -6.88 8.73
CA GLU A 87 -17.77 -6.22 9.64
C GLU A 87 -16.53 -5.69 8.88
N LEU A 88 -16.01 -6.48 7.94
CA LEU A 88 -14.88 -6.09 7.10
C LEU A 88 -15.24 -4.94 6.15
N VAL A 89 -16.40 -4.98 5.49
CA VAL A 89 -16.89 -3.89 4.62
C VAL A 89 -17.05 -2.59 5.41
N ALA A 90 -17.61 -2.67 6.62
CA ALA A 90 -17.76 -1.52 7.51
C ALA A 90 -16.39 -0.99 7.98
N SER A 91 -15.44 -1.88 8.27
CA SER A 91 -14.08 -1.52 8.65
C SER A 91 -13.33 -0.79 7.53
N ILE A 92 -13.41 -1.31 6.30
CA ILE A 92 -12.84 -0.66 5.11
C ILE A 92 -13.52 0.70 4.87
N GLY A 93 -14.84 0.79 5.04
CA GLY A 93 -15.58 2.04 4.93
C GLY A 93 -15.05 3.13 5.87
N ARG A 94 -14.89 2.81 7.16
CA ARG A 94 -14.29 3.73 8.14
C ARG A 94 -12.87 4.15 7.76
N LYS A 95 -12.05 3.20 7.27
CA LYS A 95 -10.69 3.51 6.82
C LYS A 95 -10.69 4.45 5.62
N LEU A 96 -11.59 4.26 4.65
CA LEU A 96 -11.73 5.15 3.49
C LEU A 96 -12.13 6.58 3.89
N GLU A 97 -12.99 6.75 4.89
CA GLU A 97 -13.33 8.07 5.42
C GLU A 97 -12.10 8.79 5.98
N ILE A 98 -11.26 8.09 6.76
CA ILE A 98 -10.00 8.63 7.27
C ILE A 98 -9.06 9.03 6.13
N LEU A 99 -8.87 8.15 5.14
CA LEU A 99 -7.98 8.42 4.01
C LEU A 99 -8.48 9.61 3.17
N ARG A 100 -9.80 9.77 3.01
CA ARG A 100 -10.38 10.93 2.32
C ARG A 100 -10.15 12.22 3.09
N ALA A 101 -10.27 12.21 4.41
CA ALA A 101 -9.95 13.37 5.24
C ALA A 101 -8.45 13.74 5.15
N GLU A 102 -7.57 12.75 5.15
CA GLU A 102 -6.12 12.95 4.95
C GLU A 102 -5.81 13.52 3.55
N ARG A 103 -6.49 13.04 2.51
CA ARG A 103 -6.37 13.61 1.15
C ARG A 103 -6.76 15.09 1.11
N GLU A 104 -7.84 15.49 1.76
CA GLU A 104 -8.22 16.90 1.81
C GLU A 104 -7.21 17.74 2.62
N ALA A 105 -6.62 17.20 3.68
CA ALA A 105 -5.53 17.86 4.40
C ALA A 105 -4.29 18.07 3.52
N ILE A 106 -3.89 17.05 2.74
CA ILE A 106 -2.76 17.14 1.79
C ILE A 106 -3.05 18.20 0.72
N LYS A 107 -4.27 18.26 0.18
CA LYS A 107 -4.66 19.31 -0.79
C LYS A 107 -4.54 20.70 -0.21
N GLU A 108 -4.92 20.91 1.05
CA GLU A 108 -4.76 22.20 1.70
C GLU A 108 -3.29 22.54 1.91
N GLU A 109 -2.45 21.59 2.32
CA GLU A 109 -1.00 21.79 2.40
C GLU A 109 -0.39 22.13 1.02
N MET A 110 -0.84 21.48 -0.06
CA MET A 110 -0.44 21.83 -1.43
C MET A 110 -0.85 23.25 -1.81
N ARG A 111 -2.06 23.69 -1.43
CA ARG A 111 -2.55 25.04 -1.68
C ARG A 111 -1.68 26.08 -0.96
N LEU A 112 -1.43 25.88 0.33
CA LEU A 112 -0.56 26.76 1.13
C LEU A 112 0.87 26.80 0.58
N ASN A 113 1.42 25.65 0.17
CA ASN A 113 2.74 25.58 -0.44
C ASN A 113 2.79 26.30 -1.79
N GLN A 114 1.70 26.27 -2.57
CA GLN A 114 1.60 27.01 -3.81
C GLN A 114 1.58 28.54 -3.57
N GLU A 115 0.87 29.00 -2.54
CA GLU A 115 0.86 30.42 -2.14
C GLU A 115 2.26 30.89 -1.72
N LEU A 116 2.94 30.12 -0.88
CA LEU A 116 4.34 30.37 -0.51
C LEU A 116 5.25 30.42 -1.74
N GLY A 117 5.07 29.48 -2.67
CA GLY A 117 5.80 29.46 -3.94
C GLY A 117 5.56 30.69 -4.79
N THR A 118 4.34 31.23 -4.83
CA THR A 118 4.02 32.48 -5.51
C THR A 118 4.73 33.67 -4.84
N GLU A 119 4.71 33.75 -3.51
CA GLU A 119 5.39 34.82 -2.77
C GLU A 119 6.91 34.79 -2.99
N VAL A 120 7.52 33.61 -2.88
CA VAL A 120 8.96 33.41 -3.16
C VAL A 120 9.27 33.82 -4.59
N THR A 121 8.44 33.42 -5.56
CA THR A 121 8.64 33.78 -6.97
C THR A 121 8.61 35.30 -7.18
N SER A 122 7.66 36.02 -6.58
CA SER A 122 7.60 37.47 -6.68
C SER A 122 8.84 38.16 -6.07
N LYS A 123 9.35 37.65 -4.94
CA LYS A 123 10.59 38.16 -4.32
C LYS A 123 11.81 37.94 -5.23
N VAL A 124 11.89 36.77 -5.88
CA VAL A 124 12.97 36.46 -6.82
C VAL A 124 12.90 37.36 -8.06
N GLU A 125 11.73 37.52 -8.67
CA GLU A 125 11.54 38.38 -9.85
C GLU A 125 11.86 39.85 -9.58
N ALA A 126 11.58 40.34 -8.38
CA ALA A 126 11.83 41.74 -8.02
C ALA A 126 13.32 42.07 -7.84
N ARG A 127 14.19 41.07 -7.62
CA ARG A 127 15.59 41.30 -7.20
C ARG A 127 16.63 40.63 -8.10
N ALA A 128 16.33 39.44 -8.63
CA ALA A 128 17.24 38.69 -9.47
C ALA A 128 17.24 39.20 -10.90
N ARG A 129 18.29 38.88 -11.67
CA ARG A 129 18.30 39.16 -13.11
C ARG A 129 17.25 38.31 -13.81
N LEU A 130 16.69 38.82 -14.91
CA LEU A 130 15.66 38.11 -15.69
C LEU A 130 16.06 36.66 -16.01
N ALA A 131 17.27 36.44 -16.53
CA ALA A 131 17.77 35.11 -16.88
C ALA A 131 17.93 34.16 -15.66
N GLU A 132 18.16 34.69 -14.46
CA GLU A 132 18.28 33.90 -13.23
C GLU A 132 16.89 33.55 -12.68
N ALA A 133 15.94 34.49 -12.75
CA ALA A 133 14.54 34.25 -12.40
C ALA A 133 13.89 33.21 -13.32
N GLU A 134 14.17 33.25 -14.63
CA GLU A 134 13.72 32.24 -15.59
C GLU A 134 14.27 30.84 -15.27
N LYS A 135 15.56 30.73 -14.93
CA LYS A 135 16.17 29.47 -14.51
C LYS A 135 15.53 28.91 -13.24
N TYR A 136 15.22 29.78 -12.27
CA TYR A 136 14.49 29.40 -11.06
C TYR A 136 13.10 28.86 -11.39
N LYS A 137 12.30 29.57 -12.20
CA LYS A 137 10.96 29.11 -12.59
C LYS A 137 10.99 27.77 -13.30
N LEU A 138 11.94 27.61 -14.24
CA LEU A 138 12.13 26.33 -14.92
C LEU A 138 12.46 25.21 -13.93
N HIS A 139 13.33 25.46 -12.96
CA HIS A 139 13.63 24.48 -11.92
C HIS A 139 12.39 24.08 -11.10
N VAL A 140 11.55 25.06 -10.71
CA VAL A 140 10.30 24.82 -9.99
C VAL A 140 9.34 23.93 -10.78
N GLU A 141 9.20 24.17 -12.09
CA GLU A 141 8.38 23.32 -12.97
C GLU A 141 8.98 21.93 -13.18
N GLU A 142 10.31 21.84 -13.30
CA GLU A 142 11.00 20.57 -13.48
C GLU A 142 10.78 19.62 -12.31
N ILE A 143 10.67 20.14 -11.08
CA ILE A 143 10.35 19.34 -9.88
C ILE A 143 9.00 18.63 -10.03
N ASP A 144 7.96 19.34 -10.50
CA ASP A 144 6.63 18.74 -10.69
C ASP A 144 6.65 17.65 -11.75
N LYS A 145 7.27 17.98 -12.90
CA LYS A 145 7.33 17.11 -14.07
C LYS A 145 8.13 15.84 -13.76
N ILE A 146 9.31 15.97 -13.13
CA ILE A 146 10.16 14.82 -12.84
C ILE A 146 9.57 13.93 -11.75
N THR A 147 8.98 14.50 -10.70
CA THR A 147 8.35 13.73 -9.62
C THR A 147 7.17 12.94 -10.17
N SER A 148 6.32 13.56 -10.99
CA SER A 148 5.19 12.90 -11.64
C SER A 148 5.63 11.79 -12.60
N LEU A 149 6.70 12.03 -13.38
CA LEU A 149 7.25 11.03 -14.30
C LEU A 149 7.78 9.80 -13.55
N LEU A 150 8.57 10.01 -12.48
CA LEU A 150 9.12 8.92 -11.66
C LEU A 150 8.00 8.09 -11.03
N LEU A 151 7.03 8.73 -10.38
CA LEU A 151 5.87 8.04 -9.78
C LEU A 151 5.09 7.24 -10.84
N GLY A 152 4.84 7.85 -12.01
CA GLY A 152 4.12 7.20 -13.10
C GLY A 152 4.85 6.02 -13.72
N LEU A 153 6.18 6.07 -13.82
CA LEU A 153 7.01 4.95 -14.28
C LEU A 153 7.09 3.84 -13.24
N SER A 154 7.43 4.16 -11.99
CA SER A 154 7.50 3.19 -10.89
C SER A 154 6.17 2.47 -10.70
N GLY A 155 5.05 3.18 -10.72
CA GLY A 155 3.72 2.57 -10.59
C GLY A 155 3.34 1.67 -11.78
N ARG A 156 3.78 2.00 -13.00
CA ARG A 156 3.56 1.13 -14.17
C ARG A 156 4.46 -0.11 -14.14
N LEU A 157 5.72 0.05 -13.73
CA LEU A 157 6.68 -1.04 -13.58
C LEU A 157 6.18 -2.05 -12.53
N ALA A 158 5.79 -1.56 -11.34
CA ALA A 158 5.26 -2.41 -10.27
C ALA A 158 4.03 -3.22 -10.72
N ARG A 159 3.14 -2.63 -11.53
CA ARG A 159 2.00 -3.37 -12.11
C ARG A 159 2.43 -4.43 -13.12
N ALA A 160 3.44 -4.16 -13.95
CA ALA A 160 3.97 -5.15 -14.87
C ALA A 160 4.68 -6.30 -14.14
N GLU A 161 5.43 -6.00 -13.08
CA GLU A 161 6.06 -7.00 -12.21
C GLU A 161 5.03 -7.86 -11.47
N ASN A 162 4.00 -7.24 -10.90
CA ASN A 162 2.91 -7.97 -10.26
C ASN A 162 2.15 -8.87 -11.24
N ALA A 163 1.94 -8.42 -12.48
CA ALA A 163 1.32 -9.24 -13.52
C ALA A 163 2.18 -10.47 -13.88
N LEU A 164 3.50 -10.32 -13.94
CA LEU A 164 4.43 -11.43 -14.15
C LEU A 164 4.44 -12.42 -12.98
N ILE A 165 4.40 -11.92 -11.73
CA ILE A 165 4.36 -12.75 -10.53
C ILE A 165 3.06 -13.56 -10.44
N MET A 166 1.95 -13.00 -10.93
CA MET A 166 0.62 -13.65 -10.92
C MET A 166 0.34 -14.52 -12.13
N LEU A 167 1.30 -14.63 -13.05
CA LEU A 167 1.19 -15.50 -14.20
C LEU A 167 1.29 -16.96 -13.74
N VAL A 168 0.33 -17.80 -14.14
CA VAL A 168 0.33 -19.23 -13.84
C VAL A 168 1.42 -19.93 -14.67
N ASP A 169 2.02 -21.01 -14.16
CA ASP A 169 3.13 -21.73 -14.82
C ASP A 169 2.77 -22.28 -16.22
N ASP A 170 1.49 -22.53 -16.50
CA ASP A 170 0.96 -22.98 -17.80
C ASP A 170 0.48 -21.84 -18.71
N ALA A 171 0.79 -20.57 -18.38
CA ALA A 171 0.41 -19.45 -19.22
C ALA A 171 1.11 -19.47 -20.58
N ASP A 172 0.49 -18.83 -21.58
CA ASP A 172 1.04 -18.73 -22.93
C ASP A 172 2.47 -18.15 -22.88
N PRO A 173 3.49 -18.89 -23.39
CA PRO A 173 4.86 -18.40 -23.44
C PRO A 173 5.00 -17.04 -24.15
N GLU A 174 4.12 -16.74 -25.11
CA GLU A 174 4.11 -15.45 -25.80
C GLU A 174 3.61 -14.32 -24.89
N GLU A 175 2.56 -14.55 -24.09
CA GLU A 175 2.06 -13.58 -23.12
C GLU A 175 3.14 -13.22 -22.09
N LYS A 176 3.85 -14.24 -21.58
CA LYS A 176 4.98 -14.05 -20.66
C LYS A 176 6.06 -13.16 -21.28
N ARG A 177 6.45 -13.47 -22.53
CA ARG A 177 7.49 -12.71 -23.25
C ARG A 177 7.09 -11.24 -23.47
N ILE A 178 5.82 -10.99 -23.79
CA ILE A 178 5.30 -9.62 -23.96
C ILE A 178 5.38 -8.84 -22.64
N LEU A 179 4.98 -9.46 -21.52
CA LEU A 179 5.03 -8.83 -20.20
C LEU A 179 6.48 -8.57 -19.74
N GLU A 180 7.41 -9.49 -20.00
CA GLU A 180 8.84 -9.30 -19.74
C GLU A 180 9.40 -8.14 -20.56
N SER A 181 9.13 -8.09 -21.88
CA SER A 181 9.57 -6.97 -22.73
C SER A 181 9.02 -5.63 -22.25
N LYS A 182 7.77 -5.61 -21.78
CA LYS A 182 7.14 -4.41 -21.22
C LYS A 182 7.79 -3.97 -19.91
N ARG A 183 8.07 -4.91 -18.99
CA ARG A 183 8.81 -4.65 -17.74
C ARG A 183 10.19 -4.07 -18.05
N ASP A 184 10.93 -4.68 -18.97
CA ASP A 184 12.30 -4.27 -19.28
C ASP A 184 12.34 -2.86 -19.88
N LYS A 185 11.43 -2.54 -20.80
CA LYS A 185 11.27 -1.17 -21.32
C LYS A 185 10.91 -0.15 -20.23
N LEU A 186 10.01 -0.50 -19.32
CA LEU A 186 9.63 0.39 -18.21
C LEU A 186 10.80 0.59 -17.24
N SER A 187 11.61 -0.45 -17.01
CA SER A 187 12.82 -0.38 -16.20
C SER A 187 13.86 0.55 -16.82
N GLU A 188 14.12 0.42 -18.13
CA GLU A 188 15.02 1.31 -18.87
C GLU A 188 14.56 2.78 -18.81
N GLN A 189 13.27 3.03 -19.05
CA GLN A 189 12.69 4.38 -18.93
C GLN A 189 12.81 4.95 -17.53
N LEU A 190 12.67 4.13 -16.50
CA LEU A 190 12.82 4.55 -15.11
C LEU A 190 14.28 4.94 -14.81
N GLU A 191 15.25 4.18 -15.31
CA GLU A 191 16.67 4.54 -15.19
C GLU A 191 17.02 5.83 -15.93
N GLU A 192 16.45 6.06 -17.11
CA GLU A 192 16.59 7.33 -17.83
C GLU A 192 15.99 8.50 -17.02
N ALA A 193 14.80 8.32 -16.46
CA ALA A 193 14.16 9.33 -15.61
C ALA A 193 14.97 9.62 -14.33
N LYS A 194 15.63 8.63 -13.73
CA LYS A 194 16.55 8.84 -12.59
C LYS A 194 17.75 9.69 -12.99
N ARG A 195 18.35 9.44 -14.16
CA ARG A 195 19.44 10.28 -14.69
C ARG A 195 18.98 11.72 -14.97
N LEU A 196 17.76 11.89 -15.47
CA LEU A 196 17.16 13.22 -15.64
C LEU A 196 16.98 13.92 -14.29
N LYS A 197 16.54 13.21 -13.25
CA LYS A 197 16.43 13.75 -11.88
C LYS A 197 17.76 14.23 -11.33
N GLU A 198 18.85 13.47 -11.52
CA GLU A 198 20.18 13.89 -11.09
C GLU A 198 20.65 15.18 -11.78
N ASN A 199 20.33 15.35 -13.07
CA ASN A 199 20.61 16.59 -13.80
C ASN A 199 19.83 17.78 -13.22
N ILE A 200 18.55 17.57 -12.89
CA ILE A 200 17.70 18.58 -12.24
C ILE A 200 18.24 18.93 -10.85
N ASP A 201 18.70 17.95 -10.08
CA ASP A 201 19.27 18.17 -8.75
C ASP A 201 20.58 18.97 -8.79
N ARG A 202 21.45 18.69 -9.77
CA ARG A 202 22.65 19.52 -10.01
C ARG A 202 22.28 20.97 -10.33
N ARG A 203 21.21 21.18 -11.11
CA ARG A 203 20.71 22.52 -11.43
C ARG A 203 20.08 23.19 -10.20
N ALA A 204 19.37 22.44 -9.37
CA ALA A 204 18.78 22.92 -8.11
C ALA A 204 19.84 23.55 -7.20
N ILE A 205 21.02 22.92 -7.11
CA ILE A 205 22.16 23.45 -6.35
C ILE A 205 22.63 24.79 -6.92
N GLN A 206 22.67 24.94 -8.25
CA GLN A 206 23.07 26.20 -8.88
C GLN A 206 22.04 27.31 -8.63
N VAL A 207 20.75 27.00 -8.79
CA VAL A 207 19.65 27.95 -8.49
C VAL A 207 19.71 28.38 -7.03
N SER A 208 19.83 27.43 -6.10
CA SER A 208 20.00 27.69 -4.67
C SER A 208 21.17 28.66 -4.38
N LYS A 209 22.34 28.44 -4.98
CA LYS A 209 23.51 29.32 -4.82
C LYS A 209 23.27 30.75 -5.34
N VAL A 210 22.56 30.88 -6.45
CA VAL A 210 22.22 32.19 -7.03
C VAL A 210 21.21 32.91 -6.14
N LEU A 211 20.16 32.21 -5.67
CA LEU A 211 19.12 32.82 -4.84
C LEU A 211 19.63 33.32 -3.48
N ASN A 212 20.62 32.64 -2.88
CA ASN A 212 21.29 33.10 -1.67
C ASN A 212 21.95 34.50 -1.80
N GLN A 213 22.20 34.98 -3.02
CA GLN A 213 22.77 36.31 -3.24
C GLN A 213 21.71 37.42 -3.24
N TYR A 214 20.43 37.08 -3.41
CA TYR A 214 19.33 38.03 -3.59
C TYR A 214 18.29 38.00 -2.46
N LEU A 215 18.17 36.87 -1.77
CA LEU A 215 17.20 36.66 -0.70
C LEU A 215 17.85 36.84 0.68
N THR A 216 17.05 37.30 1.64
CA THR A 216 17.47 37.26 3.06
C THR A 216 17.41 35.83 3.58
N GLU A 217 17.99 35.58 4.75
CA GLU A 217 17.97 34.25 5.39
C GLU A 217 16.54 33.69 5.55
N ASP A 218 15.62 34.50 6.07
CA ASP A 218 14.21 34.11 6.21
C ASP A 218 13.54 33.79 4.86
N GLN A 219 13.77 34.63 3.85
CA GLN A 219 13.20 34.43 2.51
C GLN A 219 13.80 33.20 1.80
N TYR A 220 15.06 32.91 2.06
CA TYR A 220 15.71 31.72 1.55
C TYR A 220 15.21 30.46 2.27
N ALA A 221 14.92 30.55 3.58
CA ALA A 221 14.29 29.48 4.33
C ALA A 221 12.88 29.16 3.79
N ASP A 222 12.09 30.18 3.45
CA ASP A 222 10.80 30.02 2.76
C ASP A 222 10.95 29.28 1.42
N TYR A 223 11.95 29.67 0.60
CA TYR A 223 12.27 28.99 -0.66
C TYR A 223 12.65 27.52 -0.44
N ASP A 224 13.55 27.24 0.51
CA ASP A 224 13.99 25.88 0.81
C ASP A 224 12.84 25.00 1.31
N HIS A 225 11.98 25.56 2.17
CA HIS A 225 10.76 24.89 2.62
C HIS A 225 9.82 24.58 1.46
N PHE A 226 9.54 25.59 0.62
CA PHE A 226 8.69 25.46 -0.57
C PHE A 226 9.14 24.32 -1.49
N ILE A 227 10.43 24.29 -1.84
CA ILE A 227 10.99 23.27 -2.75
C ILE A 227 10.92 21.88 -2.12
N LYS A 228 11.27 21.73 -0.84
CA LYS A 228 11.21 20.45 -0.13
C LYS A 228 9.78 19.91 -0.03
N MET A 229 8.81 20.77 0.27
CA MET A 229 7.41 20.38 0.39
C MET A 229 6.77 20.07 -0.95
N LYS A 230 7.18 20.75 -2.02
CA LYS A 230 6.60 20.55 -3.36
C LYS A 230 6.69 19.09 -3.84
N ALA A 231 7.88 18.49 -3.86
CA ALA A 231 8.04 17.09 -4.26
C ALA A 231 7.36 16.12 -3.27
N LYS A 232 7.47 16.40 -1.96
CA LYS A 232 6.90 15.57 -0.90
C LYS A 232 5.38 15.48 -1.03
N LEU A 233 4.69 16.60 -1.16
CA LEU A 233 3.23 16.65 -1.23
C LEU A 233 2.69 15.95 -2.47
N ILE A 234 3.42 15.98 -3.59
CA ILE A 234 3.05 15.21 -4.80
C ILE A 234 3.10 13.70 -4.52
N MET A 235 4.15 13.24 -3.83
CA MET A 235 4.28 11.84 -3.45
C MET A 235 3.18 11.43 -2.46
N ASP A 236 2.94 12.23 -1.42
CA ASP A 236 1.91 11.98 -0.41
C ASP A 236 0.50 11.95 -1.04
N ALA A 237 0.21 12.89 -1.95
CA ALA A 237 -1.04 12.93 -2.71
C ALA A 237 -1.23 11.67 -3.59
N ARG A 238 -0.15 11.21 -4.24
CA ARG A 238 -0.20 9.98 -5.04
C ARG A 238 -0.44 8.75 -4.17
N GLU A 239 0.26 8.66 -3.05
CA GLU A 239 0.15 7.54 -2.12
C GLU A 239 -1.27 7.44 -1.53
N ILE A 240 -1.85 8.56 -1.10
CA ILE A 240 -3.20 8.56 -0.54
C ILE A 240 -4.25 8.18 -1.59
N ASP A 241 -4.12 8.66 -2.82
CA ASP A 241 -5.01 8.30 -3.93
C ASP A 241 -4.93 6.80 -4.27
N ASP A 242 -3.72 6.23 -4.32
CA ASP A 242 -3.53 4.81 -4.58
C ASP A 242 -4.10 3.95 -3.42
N LYS A 243 -3.98 4.38 -2.17
CA LYS A 243 -4.60 3.71 -1.00
C LYS A 243 -6.13 3.78 -1.03
N ILE A 244 -6.71 4.93 -1.37
CA ILE A 244 -8.15 5.10 -1.50
C ILE A 244 -8.68 4.18 -2.59
N LYS A 245 -8.05 4.21 -3.78
CA LYS A 245 -8.46 3.39 -4.92
C LYS A 245 -8.45 1.90 -4.58
N LEU A 246 -7.38 1.41 -3.94
CA LEU A 246 -7.30 0.02 -3.49
C LEU A 246 -8.41 -0.32 -2.49
N GLY A 247 -8.68 0.55 -1.53
CA GLY A 247 -9.75 0.34 -0.56
C GLY A 247 -11.14 0.30 -1.21
N GLU A 248 -11.38 1.13 -2.23
CA GLU A 248 -12.62 1.15 -3.01
C GLU A 248 -12.80 -0.14 -3.83
N GLU A 249 -11.73 -0.59 -4.50
CA GLU A 249 -11.70 -1.86 -5.23
C GLU A 249 -11.97 -3.06 -4.30
N GLN A 250 -11.34 -3.09 -3.12
CA GLN A 250 -11.56 -4.13 -2.10
C GLN A 250 -13.00 -4.13 -1.58
N GLN A 251 -13.54 -2.95 -1.28
CA GLN A 251 -14.92 -2.83 -0.79
C GLN A 251 -15.93 -3.28 -1.84
N GLN A 252 -15.71 -2.91 -3.10
CA GLN A 252 -16.56 -3.31 -4.22
C GLN A 252 -16.51 -4.83 -4.43
N ALA A 253 -15.32 -5.43 -4.50
CA ALA A 253 -15.15 -6.86 -4.64
C ALA A 253 -15.85 -7.64 -3.51
N LEU A 254 -15.72 -7.19 -2.26
CA LEU A 254 -16.40 -7.81 -1.12
C LEU A 254 -17.92 -7.74 -1.25
N ARG A 255 -18.47 -6.58 -1.61
CA ARG A 255 -19.92 -6.42 -1.84
C ARG A 255 -20.42 -7.36 -2.93
N GLU A 256 -19.72 -7.49 -4.04
CA GLU A 256 -20.10 -8.43 -5.10
C GLU A 256 -20.14 -9.89 -4.62
N THR A 257 -19.20 -10.30 -3.77
CA THR A 257 -19.22 -11.67 -3.18
C THR A 257 -20.32 -11.88 -2.15
N MET A 258 -20.94 -10.81 -1.65
CA MET A 258 -22.09 -10.87 -0.74
C MET A 258 -23.40 -11.01 -1.52
N PHE A 259 -23.52 -10.33 -2.66
CA PHE A 259 -24.70 -10.41 -3.52
C PHE A 259 -24.74 -11.64 -4.45
N LYS A 260 -23.60 -12.32 -4.67
CA LYS A 260 -23.48 -13.52 -5.52
C LYS A 260 -23.82 -14.85 -4.81
N ASN A 261 -24.26 -14.84 -3.55
CA ASN A 261 -24.77 -16.03 -2.86
C ASN A 261 -26.32 -16.03 -2.86
N PRO A 262 -27.00 -16.74 -3.79
CA PRO A 262 -28.40 -17.11 -3.60
C PRO A 262 -28.57 -18.17 -2.50
#